data_AF-A0A1V5CAC9-F1
#
_entry.id   AF-A0A1V5CAC9-F1
#
_cell.length_a   1.000
_cell.length_b   1.000
_cell.length_c   1.000
_cell.angle_alpha   90.00
_cell.angle_beta   90.00
_cell.angle_gamma   90.00
#
_symmetry.space_group_name_H-M   'P 1'
#
loop_
_entity.id
_entity.type
_entity.pdbx_description
1 polymer ?
#
loop_
_entity_poly.entity_id
_entity_poly.type
_entity_poly.pdbx_seq_one_letter_code
_entity_poly.pdbx_strand_id
1 'polypeptide(L)'
;MNMFSAGDVLQFAIRLEENGESFYRKAAADTDDKEVADLFSHLADEEIKHKKIFEDLFSQAKWIQPAESYPGEYLAYLGNYIDGKIVFSVDLKSGLPGIHSTAAALDFAIQRELDSILYYHELRVFVSPKDSGSLDTIIAEERKHFFRLSEAKKKYR
;
A
#
# COMPACT_ATOMS: atom_id res chain seq x y z
N MET A 1 8.04 -8.86 -23.19
CA MET A 1 7.95 -8.99 -21.72
C MET A 1 8.84 -7.91 -21.16
N ASN A 2 8.28 -6.84 -20.56
CA ASN A 2 9.09 -5.82 -19.91
C ASN A 2 9.80 -6.48 -18.72
N MET A 3 11.12 -6.36 -18.65
CA MET A 3 11.87 -6.79 -17.48
C MET A 3 11.48 -5.88 -16.32
N PHE A 4 10.82 -6.45 -15.31
CA PHE A 4 10.53 -5.78 -14.05
C PHE A 4 11.84 -5.46 -13.33
N SER A 5 12.06 -4.21 -12.95
CA SER A 5 13.30 -3.70 -12.38
C SER A 5 13.13 -3.21 -10.94
N ALA A 6 14.23 -3.00 -10.22
CA ALA A 6 14.21 -2.40 -8.89
C ALA A 6 13.55 -1.00 -8.86
N GLY A 7 13.63 -0.25 -9.97
CA GLY A 7 12.91 1.02 -10.11
C GLY A 7 11.40 0.83 -10.22
N ASP A 8 10.95 -0.21 -10.93
CA ASP A 8 9.52 -0.52 -11.09
C ASP A 8 8.87 -0.93 -9.77
N VAL A 9 9.64 -1.61 -8.91
CA VAL A 9 9.24 -2.00 -7.55
C VAL A 9 8.90 -0.75 -6.71
N LEU A 10 9.78 0.24 -6.66
CA LEU A 10 9.50 1.43 -5.85
C LEU A 10 8.44 2.35 -6.50
N GLN A 11 8.43 2.45 -7.84
CA GLN A 11 7.35 3.14 -8.54
C GLN A 11 6.00 2.47 -8.32
N PHE A 12 5.98 1.16 -8.08
CA PHE A 12 4.78 0.46 -7.65
C PHE A 12 4.36 0.88 -6.23
N ALA A 13 5.28 1.03 -5.27
CA ALA A 13 4.94 1.56 -3.95
C ALA A 13 4.27 2.95 -4.02
N ILE A 14 4.80 3.86 -4.85
CA ILE A 14 4.19 5.18 -5.07
C ILE A 14 2.76 5.07 -5.60
N ARG A 15 2.52 4.16 -6.56
CA ARG A 15 1.19 3.90 -7.11
C ARG A 15 0.26 3.25 -6.09
N LEU A 16 0.79 2.42 -5.20
CA LEU A 16 0.03 1.78 -4.14
C LEU A 16 -0.58 2.82 -3.19
N GLU A 17 0.22 3.80 -2.77
CA GLU A 17 -0.20 4.93 -1.95
C GLU A 17 -1.21 5.84 -2.66
N GLU A 18 -0.98 6.16 -3.95
CA GLU A 18 -1.93 6.97 -4.73
C GLU A 18 -3.31 6.29 -4.88
N ASN A 19 -3.29 4.97 -5.07
CA ASN A 19 -4.51 4.17 -5.11
C ASN A 19 -5.16 4.12 -3.72
N GLY A 20 -4.39 4.13 -2.63
CA GLY A 20 -4.89 4.05 -1.26
C GLY A 20 -5.56 5.33 -0.83
N GLU A 21 -4.92 6.47 -1.13
CA GLU A 21 -5.55 7.79 -1.02
C GLU A 21 -6.90 7.80 -1.75
N SER A 22 -6.90 7.44 -3.05
CA SER A 22 -8.11 7.47 -3.87
C SER A 22 -9.23 6.60 -3.31
N PHE A 23 -8.89 5.40 -2.83
CA PHE A 23 -9.81 4.49 -2.16
C PHE A 23 -10.40 5.12 -0.91
N TYR A 24 -9.55 5.60 0.00
CA TYR A 24 -9.99 6.12 1.29
C TYR A 24 -10.85 7.36 1.13
N ARG A 25 -10.52 8.26 0.20
CA ARG A 25 -11.39 9.41 -0.14
C ARG A 25 -12.77 8.97 -0.61
N LYS A 26 -12.83 7.94 -1.47
CA LYS A 26 -14.12 7.42 -1.96
C LYS A 26 -14.91 6.72 -0.87
N ALA A 27 -14.26 5.85 -0.09
CA ALA A 27 -14.87 5.12 1.01
C ALA A 27 -15.41 6.06 2.10
N ALA A 28 -14.71 7.17 2.38
CA ALA A 28 -15.18 8.21 3.28
C ALA A 28 -16.45 8.92 2.77
N ALA A 29 -16.57 9.12 1.46
CA ALA A 29 -17.74 9.76 0.85
C ALA A 29 -18.96 8.82 0.74
N ASP A 30 -18.73 7.51 0.66
CA ASP A 30 -19.78 6.50 0.45
C ASP A 30 -20.35 5.90 1.73
N THR A 31 -19.70 6.11 2.87
CA THR A 31 -20.15 5.54 4.15
C THR A 31 -21.09 6.48 4.89
N ASP A 32 -22.16 5.92 5.46
CA ASP A 32 -23.10 6.65 6.33
C ASP A 32 -22.61 6.74 7.80
N ASP A 33 -21.56 6.01 8.18
CA ASP A 33 -20.99 6.06 9.53
C ASP A 33 -19.95 7.18 9.60
N LYS A 34 -20.32 8.25 10.31
CA LYS A 34 -19.47 9.43 10.47
C LYS A 34 -18.08 9.11 11.08
N GLU A 35 -18.00 8.20 12.05
CA GLU A 35 -16.71 7.87 12.67
C GLU A 35 -15.81 7.11 11.69
N VAL A 36 -16.40 6.25 10.84
CA VAL A 36 -15.66 5.54 9.80
C VAL A 36 -15.27 6.48 8.66
N ALA A 37 -16.13 7.43 8.28
CA ALA A 37 -15.81 8.47 7.30
C ALA A 37 -14.62 9.34 7.75
N ASP A 38 -14.63 9.75 9.02
CA ASP A 38 -13.54 10.55 9.62
C ASP A 38 -12.24 9.72 9.69
N LEU A 39 -12.32 8.41 10.00
CA LEU A 39 -11.16 7.51 9.95
C LEU A 39 -10.59 7.38 8.53
N PHE A 40 -11.41 7.08 7.53
CA PHE A 40 -10.95 6.95 6.15
C PHE A 40 -10.37 8.26 5.62
N SER A 41 -10.99 9.41 5.93
CA SER A 41 -10.45 10.71 5.53
C SER A 41 -9.06 10.96 6.09
N HIS A 42 -8.84 10.58 7.35
CA HIS A 42 -7.53 10.69 7.98
C HIS A 42 -6.51 9.72 7.35
N LEU A 43 -6.89 8.48 7.07
CA LEU A 43 -5.98 7.53 6.39
C LEU A 43 -5.58 8.03 5.00
N ALA A 44 -6.51 8.60 4.22
CA ALA A 44 -6.18 9.23 2.94
C ALA A 44 -5.13 10.35 3.07
N ASP A 45 -5.15 11.12 4.16
CA ASP A 45 -4.13 12.16 4.40
C ASP A 45 -2.76 11.56 4.75
N GLU A 46 -2.72 10.40 5.40
CA GLU A 46 -1.47 9.69 5.71
C GLU A 46 -0.84 9.10 4.44
N GLU A 47 -1.63 8.51 3.54
CA GLU A 47 -1.16 7.95 2.24
C GLU A 47 -0.45 9.02 1.38
N ILE A 48 -0.91 10.26 1.42
CA ILE A 48 -0.24 11.38 0.72
C ILE A 48 1.18 11.58 1.27
N LYS A 49 1.37 11.45 2.59
CA LYS A 49 2.68 11.58 3.22
C LYS A 49 3.56 10.38 2.87
N HIS A 50 3.03 9.18 2.92
CA HIS A 50 3.73 7.95 2.56
C HIS A 50 4.17 7.97 1.09
N LYS A 51 3.29 8.35 0.17
CA LYS A 51 3.62 8.60 -1.23
C LYS A 51 4.81 9.53 -1.36
N LYS A 52 4.81 10.66 -0.63
CA LYS A 52 5.90 11.63 -0.69
C LYS A 52 7.23 11.04 -0.23
N ILE A 53 7.22 10.23 0.82
CA ILE A 53 8.40 9.52 1.31
C ILE A 53 8.92 8.54 0.25
N PHE A 54 8.04 7.78 -0.40
CA PHE A 54 8.45 6.87 -1.48
C PHE A 54 8.97 7.60 -2.72
N GLU A 55 8.40 8.76 -3.09
CA GLU A 55 8.95 9.63 -4.13
C GLU A 55 10.35 10.13 -3.79
N ASP A 56 10.56 10.53 -2.53
CA ASP A 56 11.86 11.02 -2.06
C ASP A 56 12.90 9.90 -2.03
N LEU A 57 12.53 8.70 -1.57
CA LEU A 57 13.35 7.49 -1.70
C LEU A 57 13.69 7.25 -3.17
N PHE A 58 12.70 7.31 -4.07
CA PHE A 58 12.87 7.08 -5.50
C PHE A 58 13.86 8.05 -6.13
N SER A 59 13.86 9.31 -5.71
CA SER A 59 14.76 10.34 -6.24
C SER A 59 16.22 10.20 -5.77
N GLN A 60 16.47 9.58 -4.62
CA GLN A 60 17.80 9.50 -3.98
C GLN A 60 18.61 8.25 -4.38
N ALA A 61 17.95 7.29 -5.04
CA ALA A 61 18.48 6.25 -5.91
C ALA A 61 20.00 6.01 -5.99
N LYS A 62 20.57 5.34 -4.97
CA LYS A 62 21.68 4.39 -5.15
C LYS A 62 21.18 2.99 -4.85
N TRP A 63 20.48 2.41 -5.82
CA TRP A 63 19.76 1.14 -5.62
C TRP A 63 20.70 -0.05 -5.53
N ILE A 64 20.42 -0.90 -4.56
CA ILE A 64 21.07 -2.19 -4.43
C ILE A 64 20.34 -3.16 -5.34
N GLN A 65 21.08 -3.78 -6.26
CA GLN A 65 20.60 -4.98 -6.92
C GLN A 65 20.69 -6.12 -5.90
N PRO A 66 19.58 -6.81 -5.56
CA PRO A 66 19.63 -7.91 -4.62
C PRO A 66 20.66 -8.94 -5.08
N ALA A 67 21.43 -9.48 -4.13
CA ALA A 67 22.28 -10.62 -4.42
C ALA A 67 21.38 -11.85 -4.59
N GLU A 68 20.99 -12.16 -5.83
CA GLU A 68 20.18 -13.33 -6.14
C GLU A 68 21.05 -14.54 -6.47
N SER A 69 20.68 -15.71 -5.95
CA SER A 69 21.27 -17.00 -6.36
C SER A 69 20.95 -17.32 -7.83
N TYR A 70 19.83 -16.80 -8.33
CA TYR A 70 19.35 -16.91 -9.71
C TYR A 70 18.88 -15.54 -10.21
N PRO A 71 19.54 -14.95 -11.23
CA PRO A 71 19.21 -13.62 -11.69
C PRO A 71 17.76 -13.49 -12.17
N GLY A 72 17.00 -12.58 -11.57
CA GLY A 72 15.65 -12.17 -11.95
C GLY A 72 14.50 -12.92 -11.27
N GLU A 73 14.75 -13.95 -10.46
CA GLU A 73 13.69 -14.73 -9.82
C GLU A 73 12.92 -13.93 -8.77
N TYR A 74 13.60 -13.11 -7.97
CA TYR A 74 12.95 -12.33 -6.91
C TYR A 74 12.10 -11.20 -7.50
N LEU A 75 12.61 -10.54 -8.54
CA LEU A 75 11.84 -9.54 -9.30
C LEU A 75 10.63 -10.16 -10.00
N ALA A 76 10.75 -11.37 -10.56
CA ALA A 76 9.61 -12.09 -11.15
C ALA A 76 8.57 -12.51 -10.09
N TYR A 77 9.01 -12.95 -8.92
CA TYR A 77 8.13 -13.20 -7.77
C TYR A 77 7.35 -11.95 -7.39
N LEU A 78 8.01 -10.80 -7.23
CA LEU A 78 7.35 -9.55 -6.87
C LEU A 78 6.37 -9.08 -7.94
N GLY A 79 6.73 -9.19 -9.22
CA GLY A 79 5.81 -8.92 -10.32
C GLY A 79 4.55 -9.78 -10.24
N ASN A 80 4.68 -11.10 -10.07
CA ASN A 80 3.53 -12.00 -9.95
C ASN A 80 2.71 -11.75 -8.67
N TYR A 81 3.35 -11.40 -7.56
CA TYR A 81 2.67 -11.04 -6.32
C TYR A 81 1.82 -9.78 -6.50
N ILE A 82 2.36 -8.77 -7.18
CA ILE A 82 1.65 -7.53 -7.52
C ILE A 82 0.45 -7.83 -8.44
N ASP A 83 0.70 -8.52 -9.55
CA ASP A 83 -0.33 -8.83 -10.55
C ASP A 83 -1.43 -9.73 -9.99
N GLY A 84 -1.10 -10.61 -9.04
CA GLY A 84 -2.02 -11.55 -8.42
C GLY A 84 -2.98 -10.94 -7.38
N LYS A 85 -2.81 -9.66 -7.02
CA LYS A 85 -3.56 -9.01 -5.93
C LYS A 85 -4.48 -7.91 -6.47
N ILE A 86 -5.79 -8.06 -6.22
CA ILE A 86 -6.81 -7.08 -6.63
C ILE A 86 -6.59 -5.71 -5.98
N VAL A 87 -6.13 -5.69 -4.72
CA VAL A 87 -5.82 -4.45 -3.97
C VAL A 87 -4.77 -3.57 -4.65
N PHE A 88 -3.98 -4.16 -5.54
CA PHE A 88 -2.82 -3.59 -6.24
C PHE A 88 -3.06 -3.28 -7.72
N SER A 89 -4.05 -3.92 -8.33
CA SER A 89 -4.23 -3.94 -9.80
C SER A 89 -5.45 -3.14 -10.29
N VAL A 90 -6.38 -2.76 -9.41
CA VAL A 90 -7.58 -2.01 -9.80
C VAL A 90 -7.32 -0.51 -9.66
N ASP A 91 -7.50 0.23 -10.76
CA ASP A 91 -7.68 1.69 -10.69
C ASP A 91 -9.01 1.98 -9.98
N LEU A 92 -8.91 2.45 -8.74
CA LEU A 92 -10.04 2.62 -7.84
C LEU A 92 -10.88 3.86 -8.18
N LYS A 93 -10.49 4.64 -9.21
CA LYS A 93 -11.22 5.82 -9.68
C LYS A 93 -12.64 5.50 -10.15
N SER A 94 -12.89 4.31 -10.68
CA SER A 94 -14.22 3.85 -11.09
C SER A 94 -15.04 3.17 -9.98
N GLY A 95 -14.50 3.10 -8.75
CA GLY A 95 -15.06 2.33 -7.65
C GLY A 95 -14.65 0.85 -7.69
N LEU A 96 -14.78 0.18 -6.55
CA LEU A 96 -14.51 -1.26 -6.41
C LEU A 96 -15.79 -2.05 -6.66
N PRO A 97 -15.82 -2.94 -7.67
CA PRO A 97 -16.89 -3.91 -7.82
C PRO A 97 -17.00 -4.75 -6.53
N GLY A 98 -18.18 -4.72 -5.87
CA GLY A 98 -18.46 -5.57 -4.71
C GLY A 98 -18.35 -4.91 -3.33
N ILE A 99 -17.93 -3.64 -3.22
CA ILE A 99 -18.01 -2.90 -1.94
C ILE A 99 -19.35 -2.17 -1.87
N HIS A 100 -20.31 -2.79 -1.19
CA HIS A 100 -21.69 -2.28 -1.08
C HIS A 100 -22.08 -1.89 0.34
N SER A 101 -21.13 -1.89 1.28
CA SER A 101 -21.40 -1.54 2.68
C SER A 101 -20.14 -1.02 3.36
N THR A 102 -20.31 -0.28 4.46
CA THR A 102 -19.21 0.15 5.32
C THR A 102 -18.38 -1.03 5.82
N ALA A 103 -19.02 -2.15 6.16
CA ALA A 103 -18.34 -3.36 6.58
C ALA A 103 -17.44 -3.92 5.46
N ALA A 104 -17.95 -4.00 4.22
CA ALA A 104 -17.15 -4.45 3.08
C ALA A 104 -15.99 -3.49 2.77
N ALA A 105 -16.18 -2.19 2.95
CA ALA A 105 -15.11 -1.19 2.78
C ALA A 105 -14.01 -1.36 3.84
N LEU A 106 -14.38 -1.60 5.10
CA LEU A 106 -13.43 -1.89 6.17
C LEU A 106 -12.68 -3.20 5.92
N ASP A 107 -13.33 -4.23 5.39
CA ASP A 107 -12.69 -5.51 5.04
C ASP A 107 -11.62 -5.33 3.98
N PHE A 108 -11.96 -4.58 2.93
CA PHE A 108 -11.02 -4.25 1.87
C PHE A 108 -9.86 -3.41 2.40
N ALA A 109 -10.14 -2.39 3.21
CA ALA A 109 -9.13 -1.53 3.82
C ALA A 109 -8.13 -2.36 4.67
N ILE A 110 -8.63 -3.25 5.53
CA ILE A 110 -7.79 -4.11 6.37
C ILE A 110 -6.88 -5.00 5.52
N GLN A 111 -7.42 -5.59 4.45
CA GLN A 111 -6.62 -6.43 3.56
C GLN A 111 -5.57 -5.61 2.81
N ARG A 112 -5.93 -4.39 2.38
CA ARG A 112 -5.02 -3.44 1.74
C ARG A 112 -3.83 -3.13 2.65
N GLU A 113 -4.07 -2.70 3.89
CA GLU A 113 -3.02 -2.42 4.87
C GLU A 113 -2.07 -3.61 5.07
N LEU A 114 -2.64 -4.82 5.19
CA LEU A 114 -1.84 -6.02 5.37
C LEU A 114 -0.94 -6.31 4.16
N ASP A 115 -1.49 -6.16 2.95
CA ASP A 115 -0.74 -6.38 1.71
C ASP A 115 0.32 -5.28 1.50
N SER A 116 0.05 -4.02 1.85
CA SER A 116 1.02 -2.90 1.88
C SER A 116 2.16 -3.20 2.84
N ILE A 117 1.87 -3.60 4.08
CA ILE A 117 2.89 -3.98 5.08
C ILE A 117 3.80 -5.07 4.52
N LEU A 118 3.24 -6.14 3.95
CA LEU A 118 4.02 -7.24 3.40
C LEU A 118 4.90 -6.73 2.26
N TYR A 119 4.34 -5.95 1.34
CA TYR A 119 5.08 -5.39 0.22
C TYR A 119 6.24 -4.50 0.67
N TYR A 120 6.03 -3.64 1.66
CA TYR A 120 7.07 -2.75 2.19
C TYR A 120 8.18 -3.51 2.91
N HIS A 121 7.92 -4.70 3.47
CA HIS A 121 9.00 -5.56 3.94
C HIS A 121 9.86 -6.09 2.81
N GLU A 122 9.26 -6.47 1.68
CA GLU A 122 10.00 -6.91 0.49
C GLU A 122 10.88 -5.77 -0.06
N LEU A 123 10.45 -4.51 0.05
CA LEU A 123 11.24 -3.36 -0.41
C LEU A 123 12.60 -3.22 0.28
N ARG A 124 12.79 -3.78 1.47
CA ARG A 124 14.03 -3.65 2.25
C ARG A 124 15.26 -4.14 1.49
N VAL A 125 15.13 -5.11 0.60
CA VAL A 125 16.29 -5.64 -0.15
C VAL A 125 16.80 -4.66 -1.21
N PHE A 126 15.99 -3.67 -1.60
CA PHE A 126 16.33 -2.67 -2.60
C PHE A 126 16.75 -1.33 -1.97
N VAL A 127 16.35 -1.07 -0.72
CA VAL A 127 16.65 0.18 -0.01
C VAL A 127 17.99 0.06 0.72
N SER A 128 18.81 1.11 0.64
CA SER A 128 20.09 1.14 1.34
C SER A 128 19.88 1.15 2.87
N PRO A 129 20.80 0.59 3.68
CA PRO A 129 20.69 0.63 5.14
C PRO A 129 20.59 2.04 5.74
N LYS A 130 21.02 3.07 5.00
CA LYS A 130 20.91 4.48 5.45
C LYS A 130 19.49 5.03 5.30
N ASP A 131 18.73 4.48 4.36
CA ASP A 131 17.41 4.97 3.99
C ASP A 131 16.28 4.05 4.53
N SER A 132 16.65 2.93 5.17
CA SER A 132 15.70 1.95 5.72
C SER A 132 14.83 2.52 6.85
N GLY A 133 15.29 3.56 7.55
CA GLY A 133 14.55 4.17 8.65
C GLY A 133 13.22 4.81 8.21
N SER A 134 13.17 5.39 7.01
CA SER A 134 11.91 5.94 6.47
C SER A 134 10.92 4.82 6.13
N LEU A 135 11.41 3.71 5.55
CA LEU A 135 10.60 2.53 5.26
C LEU A 135 10.06 1.86 6.54
N ASP A 136 10.90 1.77 7.59
CA ASP A 136 10.51 1.27 8.91
C ASP A 136 9.39 2.09 9.54
N THR A 137 9.45 3.42 9.36
CA THR A 137 8.45 4.35 9.87
C THR A 137 7.10 4.11 9.20
N ILE A 138 7.07 4.03 7.86
CA ILE A 138 5.84 3.73 7.10
C ILE A 138 5.25 2.40 7.56
N ILE A 139 6.05 1.33 7.61
CA ILE A 139 5.58 0.00 8.05
C ILE A 139 4.95 0.06 9.46
N ALA A 140 5.50 0.88 10.36
CA ALA A 140 4.95 1.04 11.70
C ALA A 140 3.62 1.83 11.71
N GLU A 141 3.44 2.77 10.79
CA GLU A 141 2.20 3.52 10.61
C GLU A 141 1.10 2.66 10.00
N GLU A 142 1.38 1.87 8.97
CA GLU A 142 0.43 0.93 8.35
C GLU A 142 -0.08 -0.12 9.35
N ARG A 143 0.79 -0.57 10.27
CA ARG A 143 0.35 -1.44 11.38
C ARG A 143 -0.66 -0.77 12.30
N LYS A 144 -0.55 0.55 12.52
CA LYS A 144 -1.54 1.32 13.30
C LYS A 144 -2.81 1.51 12.48
N HIS A 145 -2.72 1.74 11.18
CA HIS A 145 -3.88 1.81 10.28
C HIS A 145 -4.68 0.51 10.32
N PHE A 146 -4.01 -0.62 10.10
CA PHE A 146 -4.58 -1.97 10.23
C PHE A 146 -5.31 -2.16 11.56
N PHE A 147 -4.67 -1.78 12.68
CA PHE A 147 -5.27 -1.89 14.01
C PHE A 147 -6.55 -1.05 14.12
N ARG A 148 -6.51 0.24 13.74
CA ARG A 148 -7.66 1.15 13.83
C ARG A 148 -8.83 0.68 12.97
N LEU A 149 -8.56 0.23 11.75
CA LEU A 149 -9.56 -0.33 10.85
C LEU A 149 -10.17 -1.61 11.43
N SER A 150 -9.33 -2.48 12.01
CA SER A 150 -9.77 -3.71 12.67
C SER A 150 -10.67 -3.44 13.88
N GLU A 151 -10.34 -2.43 14.68
CA GLU A 151 -11.20 -2.00 15.80
C GLU A 151 -12.53 -1.42 15.29
N ALA A 152 -12.51 -0.56 14.26
CA ALA A 152 -13.72 0.01 13.67
C ALA A 152 -14.65 -1.09 13.11
N LYS A 153 -14.08 -2.11 12.44
CA LYS A 153 -14.83 -3.26 11.90
C LYS A 153 -15.61 -4.04 12.96
N LYS A 154 -15.16 -4.07 14.22
CA LYS A 154 -15.85 -4.82 15.28
C LYS A 154 -17.29 -4.37 15.50
N LYS A 155 -17.65 -3.13 15.13
CA LYS A 155 -19.02 -2.60 15.20
C LYS A 155 -20.00 -3.28 14.24
N TYR A 156 -19.48 -3.97 13.22
CA TYR A 156 -20.23 -4.58 12.13
C TYR A 156 -20.23 -6.12 12.18
N ARG A 157 -19.85 -6.69 13.32
CA ARG A 157 -19.80 -8.14 13.57
C ARG A 157 -21.10 -8.66 14.17
#